data_AF-A0A932GNE7-F1
#
_entry.id   AF-A0A932GNE7-F1
#
_cell.length_a   1.000
_cell.length_b   1.000
_cell.length_c   1.000
_cell.angle_alpha   90.00
_cell.angle_beta   90.00
_cell.angle_gamma   90.00
#
_symmetry.space_group_name_H-M   'P 1'
#
loop_
_entity.id
_entity.type
_entity.pdbx_description
1 polymer ?
#
loop_
_entity_poly.entity_id
_entity_poly.type
_entity_poly.pdbx_seq_one_letter_code
_entity_poly.pdbx_strand_id
1 'polypeptide(L)'
;MYIPAENVYYETIIKDEGSDGEGSLSDFALQQRVIPVSPNSFYAYLQAIVLGLKGLRVEKNARDIMVHLSRLQGDLRRFRDDFSVLGKHLSNARNKYEEAQAALTRIETKLEGMGSGDSPLESPPKELPSE
;
A
#
# COMPACT_ATOMS: atom_id res chain seq x y z
N MET A 1 -31.34 -2.28 -37.74
CA MET A 1 -31.24 -2.23 -39.22
C MET A 1 -30.25 -1.16 -39.58
N TYR A 2 -29.21 -1.50 -40.35
CA TYR A 2 -28.18 -0.51 -40.74
C TYR A 2 -28.53 0.09 -42.11
N ILE A 3 -28.65 1.42 -42.16
CA ILE A 3 -28.86 2.18 -43.40
C ILE A 3 -27.52 2.82 -43.76
N PRO A 4 -26.83 2.40 -44.84
CA PRO A 4 -25.43 2.75 -45.09
C PRO A 4 -25.19 4.18 -45.58
N ALA A 5 -26.24 4.98 -45.72
CA ALA A 5 -26.16 6.37 -46.19
C ALA A 5 -26.88 7.30 -45.21
N GLU A 6 -26.14 8.27 -44.66
CA GLU A 6 -26.64 9.17 -43.62
C GLU A 6 -27.83 10.02 -44.09
N ASN A 7 -27.78 10.53 -45.31
CA ASN A 7 -28.86 11.30 -45.92
C ASN A 7 -30.13 10.45 -46.11
N VAL A 8 -29.99 9.17 -46.45
CA VAL A 8 -31.12 8.25 -46.57
C VAL A 8 -31.72 7.97 -45.19
N TYR A 9 -30.90 7.74 -44.17
CA TYR A 9 -31.37 7.59 -42.79
C TYR A 9 -32.16 8.83 -42.33
N TYR A 10 -31.64 10.04 -42.60
CA TYR A 10 -32.32 11.27 -42.22
C TYR A 10 -33.70 11.40 -42.89
N GLU A 11 -33.81 11.07 -44.17
CA GLU A 11 -35.08 11.15 -44.89
C GLU A 11 -36.07 10.08 -44.42
N THR A 12 -35.59 8.85 -44.20
CA THR A 12 -36.46 7.68 -43.96
C THR A 12 -36.83 7.47 -42.50
N ILE A 13 -36.02 7.95 -41.56
CA ILE A 13 -36.20 7.75 -40.11
C ILE A 13 -36.53 9.10 -39.46
N ILE A 14 -35.66 10.10 -39.60
CA ILE A 14 -35.77 11.36 -38.84
C ILE A 14 -36.88 12.28 -39.37
N LYS A 15 -37.02 12.43 -40.69
CA LYS A 15 -38.09 13.27 -41.26
C LYS A 15 -39.47 12.60 -41.23
N ASP A 16 -39.49 11.27 -41.33
CA ASP A 16 -40.71 10.47 -41.24
C ASP A 16 -41.32 10.55 -39.82
N GLU A 17 -40.49 10.54 -38.77
CA GLU A 17 -40.90 10.80 -37.38
C GLU A 17 -41.56 12.18 -37.16
N GLY A 18 -41.23 13.17 -37.99
CA GLY A 18 -41.72 14.55 -37.86
C GLY A 18 -42.98 14.87 -38.67
N SER A 19 -43.50 13.91 -39.43
CA SER A 19 -44.69 14.08 -40.27
C SER A 19 -45.90 13.48 -39.54
N ASP A 20 -47.00 14.22 -39.40
CA ASP A 20 -48.24 13.84 -38.66
C ASP A 20 -49.01 12.62 -39.24
N GLY A 21 -48.35 11.75 -40.01
CA GLY A 21 -48.92 10.52 -40.56
C GLY A 21 -48.90 9.38 -39.55
N GLU A 22 -49.99 8.60 -39.49
CA GLU A 22 -50.06 7.40 -38.67
C GLU A 22 -49.03 6.36 -39.14
N GLY A 23 -48.06 6.03 -38.28
CA GLY A 23 -47.16 4.88 -38.41
C GLY A 23 -45.82 5.18 -39.08
N SER A 24 -44.95 5.93 -38.38
CA SER A 24 -43.57 6.14 -38.85
C SER A 24 -42.81 4.82 -39.02
N LEU A 25 -41.89 4.77 -39.98
CA LEU A 25 -41.00 3.65 -40.20
C LEU A 25 -40.18 3.33 -38.95
N SER A 26 -39.80 4.36 -38.19
CA SER A 26 -39.13 4.23 -36.90
C SER A 26 -39.97 3.47 -35.88
N ASP A 27 -41.25 3.85 -35.72
CA ASP A 27 -42.16 3.21 -34.78
C ASP A 27 -42.40 1.75 -35.16
N PHE A 28 -42.62 1.48 -36.44
CA PHE A 28 -42.78 0.11 -36.94
C PHE A 28 -41.51 -0.72 -36.67
N ALA A 29 -40.32 -0.17 -36.97
CA ALA A 29 -39.05 -0.85 -36.72
C ALA A 29 -38.88 -1.16 -35.22
N LEU A 30 -39.17 -0.19 -34.34
CA LEU A 30 -39.09 -0.36 -32.88
C LEU A 30 -40.08 -1.42 -32.37
N GLN A 31 -41.31 -1.45 -32.88
CA GLN A 31 -42.28 -2.52 -32.57
C GLN A 31 -41.77 -3.90 -32.97
N GLN A 32 -41.00 -4.00 -34.05
CA GLN A 32 -40.32 -5.22 -34.49
C GLN A 32 -38.99 -5.49 -33.77
N ARG A 33 -38.65 -4.70 -32.73
CA ARG A 33 -37.37 -4.77 -32.00
C ARG A 33 -36.15 -4.52 -32.88
N VAL A 34 -36.34 -3.73 -33.93
CA VAL A 34 -35.29 -3.30 -34.84
C VAL A 34 -35.00 -1.83 -34.56
N ILE A 35 -33.78 -1.54 -34.12
CA ILE A 35 -33.32 -0.15 -33.99
C ILE A 35 -32.69 0.24 -35.33
N PRO A 36 -33.28 1.18 -36.09
CA PRO A 36 -32.64 1.72 -37.28
C PRO A 36 -31.41 2.56 -36.86
N VAL A 37 -30.31 2.41 -37.58
CA VAL A 37 -29.08 3.16 -37.34
C VAL A 37 -28.44 3.58 -38.67
N SER A 38 -27.86 4.77 -38.65
CA SER A 38 -26.99 5.36 -39.67
C SER A 38 -25.51 5.04 -39.40
N PRO A 39 -24.59 5.36 -40.32
CA PRO A 39 -23.15 5.27 -40.05
C PRO A 39 -22.74 6.06 -38.79
N ASN A 40 -23.29 7.27 -38.60
CA ASN A 40 -22.94 8.12 -37.46
C ASN A 40 -23.48 7.58 -36.12
N SER A 41 -24.77 7.23 -36.08
CA SER A 41 -25.41 6.71 -34.86
C SER A 41 -24.83 5.35 -34.47
N PHE A 42 -24.57 4.47 -35.44
CA PHE A 42 -23.93 3.19 -35.18
C PHE A 42 -22.50 3.37 -34.64
N TYR A 43 -21.73 4.27 -35.23
CA TYR A 43 -20.40 4.62 -34.74
C TYR A 43 -20.43 5.15 -33.29
N ALA A 44 -21.39 6.04 -32.97
CA ALA A 44 -21.55 6.56 -31.61
C ALA A 44 -21.86 5.44 -30.58
N TYR A 45 -22.72 4.49 -30.92
CA TYR A 45 -23.00 3.34 -30.06
C TYR A 45 -21.77 2.44 -29.87
N LEU A 46 -21.02 2.16 -30.94
CA LEU A 46 -19.78 1.41 -30.82
C LEU A 46 -18.76 2.12 -29.93
N GLN A 47 -18.67 3.45 -30.01
CA GLN A 47 -17.81 4.23 -29.12
C GLN A 47 -18.24 4.15 -27.66
N ALA A 48 -19.55 4.23 -27.38
CA ALA A 48 -20.08 4.04 -26.04
C ALA A 48 -19.76 2.64 -25.49
N ILE A 49 -19.90 1.60 -26.32
CA ILE A 49 -19.55 0.21 -25.96
C ILE A 49 -18.05 0.10 -25.67
N VAL A 50 -17.19 0.63 -26.54
CA VAL A 50 -15.73 0.61 -26.35
C VAL A 50 -15.35 1.34 -25.06
N LEU A 51 -15.98 2.47 -24.76
CA LEU A 51 -15.77 3.20 -23.52
C LEU A 51 -16.19 2.37 -22.30
N GLY A 52 -17.37 1.73 -22.35
CA GLY A 52 -17.85 0.83 -21.30
C GLY A 52 -16.90 -0.34 -21.05
N LEU A 53 -16.44 -1.02 -22.11
CA LEU A 53 -15.48 -2.13 -22.02
C LEU A 53 -14.12 -1.68 -21.47
N LYS A 54 -13.65 -0.49 -21.84
CA LYS A 54 -12.44 0.11 -21.23
C LYS A 54 -12.64 0.37 -19.75
N GLY A 55 -13.82 0.87 -19.35
CA GLY A 55 -14.21 1.05 -17.95
C GLY A 55 -14.13 -0.24 -17.14
N LEU A 56 -14.71 -1.34 -17.65
CA LEU A 56 -14.65 -2.66 -16.98
C LEU A 56 -13.21 -3.16 -16.79
N ARG A 57 -12.33 -2.91 -17.77
CA ARG A 57 -10.91 -3.26 -17.64
C ARG A 57 -10.20 -2.42 -16.57
N VAL A 58 -10.50 -1.12 -16.49
CA VAL A 58 -9.96 -0.25 -15.43
C VAL A 58 -10.44 -0.71 -14.06
N GLU A 59 -11.72 -1.05 -13.91
CA GLU A 59 -12.29 -1.57 -12.66
C GLU A 59 -11.57 -2.85 -12.21
N LYS A 60 -11.38 -3.81 -13.12
CA LYS A 60 -10.65 -5.06 -12.83
C LYS A 60 -9.22 -4.78 -12.34
N ASN A 61 -8.49 -3.92 -13.05
CA ASN A 61 -7.13 -3.56 -12.66
C ASN A 61 -7.11 -2.85 -11.30
N ALA A 62 -8.06 -1.96 -11.03
CA ALA A 62 -8.18 -1.29 -9.74
C ALA A 62 -8.41 -2.29 -8.60
N ARG A 63 -9.26 -3.30 -8.82
CA ARG A 63 -9.49 -4.38 -7.85
C ARG A 63 -8.21 -5.16 -7.57
N ASP A 64 -7.45 -5.51 -8.61
CA ASP A 64 -6.18 -6.23 -8.46
C ASP A 64 -5.14 -5.39 -7.70
N ILE A 65 -5.05 -4.09 -7.99
CA ILE A 65 -4.20 -3.14 -7.25
C ILE A 65 -4.57 -3.12 -5.77
N MET A 66 -5.87 -3.03 -5.44
CA MET A 66 -6.33 -3.00 -4.04
C MET A 66 -5.98 -4.29 -3.29
N VAL A 67 -6.12 -5.46 -3.94
CA VAL A 67 -5.71 -6.74 -3.35
C VAL A 67 -4.20 -6.76 -3.08
N HIS A 68 -3.39 -6.28 -4.02
CA HIS A 68 -1.93 -6.23 -3.85
C HIS A 68 -1.52 -5.27 -2.73
N LEU A 69 -2.14 -4.09 -2.64
CA LEU A 69 -1.89 -3.13 -1.56
C LEU A 69 -2.25 -3.72 -0.19
N SER A 70 -3.38 -4.43 -0.09
CA SER A 70 -3.79 -5.07 1.16
C SER A 70 -2.78 -6.14 1.61
N ARG A 71 -2.28 -6.96 0.68
CA ARG A 71 -1.22 -7.94 0.97
C ARG A 71 0.06 -7.25 1.44
N LEU A 72 0.52 -6.24 0.70
CA LEU A 72 1.72 -5.48 1.03
C LEU A 72 1.63 -4.81 2.40
N GLN A 73 0.45 -4.27 2.76
CA GLN A 73 0.22 -3.70 4.09
C GLN A 73 0.34 -4.76 5.20
N GLY A 74 -0.11 -5.98 4.95
CA GLY A 74 0.07 -7.12 5.85
C GLY A 74 1.54 -7.49 6.02
N ASP A 75 2.28 -7.59 4.91
CA ASP A 75 3.71 -7.91 4.92
C ASP A 75 4.52 -6.83 5.64
N LEU A 76 4.22 -5.55 5.40
CA LEU A 76 4.86 -4.43 6.09
C LEU A 76 4.60 -4.46 7.60
N ARG A 77 3.40 -4.84 8.03
CA ARG A 77 3.09 -4.96 9.46
C ARG A 77 3.93 -6.05 10.12
N ARG A 78 3.99 -7.24 9.51
CA ARG A 78 4.83 -8.35 10.02
C ARG A 78 6.29 -7.95 10.11
N PHE A 79 6.82 -7.33 9.05
CA PHE A 79 8.19 -6.83 9.06
C PHE A 79 8.43 -5.81 10.18
N ARG A 80 7.48 -4.89 10.41
CA ARG A 80 7.59 -3.90 11.49
C ARG A 80 7.63 -4.57 12.87
N ASP A 81 6.86 -5.62 13.08
CA ASP A 81 6.83 -6.35 14.33
C ASP A 81 8.19 -7.04 14.58
N ASP A 82 8.71 -7.75 13.57
CA ASP A 82 10.04 -8.38 13.63
C ASP A 82 11.16 -7.35 13.84
N PHE A 83 11.10 -6.22 13.13
CA PHE A 83 12.07 -5.14 13.28
C PHE A 83 12.02 -4.50 14.67
N SER A 84 10.83 -4.39 15.27
CA SER A 84 10.68 -3.92 16.65
C SER A 84 11.33 -4.88 17.66
N VAL A 85 11.15 -6.20 17.47
CA VAL A 85 11.79 -7.22 18.31
C VAL A 85 13.32 -7.16 18.17
N LEU A 86 13.83 -7.05 16.94
CA LEU A 86 15.26 -6.86 16.69
C LEU A 86 15.82 -5.63 17.43
N GLY A 87 15.09 -4.50 17.38
CA GLY A 87 15.47 -3.29 18.10
C GLY A 87 15.59 -3.51 19.61
N LYS A 88 14.68 -4.28 20.22
CA LYS A 88 14.75 -4.66 21.64
C LYS A 88 15.99 -5.51 21.93
N HIS A 89 16.28 -6.51 21.09
CA HIS A 89 17.47 -7.33 21.26
C HIS A 89 18.77 -6.53 21.15
N LEU A 90 18.85 -5.59 20.20
CA LEU A 90 20.00 -4.72 20.05
C LEU A 90 20.19 -3.81 21.26
N SER A 91 19.10 -3.25 21.81
CA SER A 91 19.14 -2.45 23.04
C SER A 91 19.65 -3.27 24.23
N ASN A 92 19.15 -4.50 24.40
CA ASN A 92 19.59 -5.39 25.47
C ASN A 92 21.08 -5.76 25.32
N ALA A 93 21.52 -6.07 24.09
CA ALA A 93 22.92 -6.37 23.81
C ALA A 93 23.82 -5.17 24.14
N ARG A 94 23.42 -3.95 23.75
CA ARG A 94 24.15 -2.72 24.08
C ARG A 94 24.28 -2.54 25.60
N ASN A 95 23.19 -2.68 26.33
CA ASN A 95 23.21 -2.53 27.80
C ASN A 95 24.13 -3.57 28.45
N LYS A 96 24.09 -4.83 27.99
CA LYS A 96 24.98 -5.88 28.50
C LYS A 96 26.45 -5.62 28.18
N TYR A 97 26.73 -5.07 27.00
CA TYR A 97 28.08 -4.65 26.65
C TYR A 97 28.58 -3.53 27.58
N GLU A 98 27.78 -2.50 27.84
CA GLU A 98 28.12 -1.40 28.76
C GLU A 98 28.36 -1.91 30.19
N GLU A 99 27.50 -2.80 30.70
CA GLU A 99 27.68 -3.45 32.00
C GLU A 99 28.99 -4.26 32.07
N ALA A 100 29.28 -5.05 31.04
CA ALA A 100 30.48 -5.88 30.98
C ALA A 100 31.75 -5.02 30.90
N GLN A 101 31.71 -3.93 30.14
CA GLN A 101 32.80 -2.97 30.05
C GLN A 101 33.09 -2.32 31.40
N ALA A 102 32.06 -1.88 32.13
CA ALA A 102 32.22 -1.32 33.47
C ALA A 102 32.77 -2.36 34.47
N ALA A 103 32.35 -3.61 34.38
CA ALA A 103 32.87 -4.70 35.20
C ALA A 103 34.35 -4.99 34.89
N LEU A 104 34.73 -5.00 33.61
CA LEU A 104 36.10 -5.19 33.17
C LEU A 104 37.02 -4.10 33.73
N THR A 105 36.65 -2.82 33.60
CA THR A 105 37.44 -1.70 34.16
C THR A 105 37.64 -1.85 35.66
N ARG A 106 36.62 -2.29 36.42
CA ARG A 106 36.78 -2.54 37.87
C ARG A 106 37.76 -3.67 38.17
N ILE A 107 37.80 -4.71 37.34
CA ILE A 107 38.73 -5.82 37.49
C ILE A 107 40.15 -5.34 37.19
N GLU A 108 40.34 -4.58 36.10
CA GLU A 108 41.62 -3.97 35.73
C GLU A 108 42.17 -3.08 36.86
N THR A 109 41.36 -2.17 37.41
CA THR A 109 41.77 -1.31 38.54
C THR A 109 42.13 -2.12 39.78
N LYS A 110 41.40 -3.20 40.11
CA LYS A 110 41.75 -4.07 41.23
C LYS A 110 43.07 -4.80 40.99
N LEU A 111 43.31 -5.26 39.77
CA LEU A 111 44.55 -5.94 39.40
C LEU A 111 45.76 -5.01 39.52
N GLU A 112 45.64 -3.77 39.05
CA GLU A 112 46.66 -2.72 39.21
C GLU A 112 46.91 -2.40 40.69
N GLY A 113 45.85 -2.34 41.51
CA GLY A 113 45.94 -2.15 42.95
C GLY A 113 46.64 -3.30 43.68
N MET A 114 46.47 -4.55 43.22
CA MET A 114 47.14 -5.73 43.79
C MET A 114 48.62 -5.85 43.38
N GLY A 115 49.01 -5.30 42.22
CA GLY A 115 50.42 -5.18 41.82
C GLY A 115 51.19 -4.12 42.62
N SER A 116 50.47 -3.22 43.29
CA SER A 116 50.98 -2.18 44.17
C SER A 116 50.95 -2.69 45.61
N GLY A 117 51.86 -3.62 45.95
CA GLY A 117 51.91 -4.24 47.28
C GLY A 117 52.16 -3.22 48.39
N ASP A 118 51.10 -2.70 48.99
CA ASP A 118 51.16 -2.03 50.29
C ASP A 118 50.77 -3.05 51.37
N SER A 119 51.81 -3.61 52.00
CA SER A 119 51.68 -4.43 53.19
C SER A 119 51.31 -3.48 54.34
N PRO A 120 50.18 -3.63 55.04
CA PRO A 120 49.91 -2.82 56.22
C PRO A 120 50.94 -3.22 57.28
N LEU A 121 51.96 -2.37 57.47
CA LEU A 121 52.81 -2.43 58.64
C LEU A 121 51.93 -2.16 59.85
N GLU A 122 51.61 -3.23 60.55
CA GLU A 122 51.03 -3.25 61.88
C GLU A 122 51.88 -2.34 62.79
N SER A 123 51.38 -1.13 63.06
CA SER A 123 52.00 -0.22 64.01
C SER A 123 51.82 -0.78 65.42
N PRO A 124 52.91 -0.94 66.21
CA PRO A 124 52.79 -1.46 67.56
C PRO A 124 51.97 -0.50 68.44
N PRO A 125 51.28 -1.00 69.48
CA PRO A 125 50.39 -0.18 70.29
C PRO A 125 51.17 0.94 70.98
N LYS A 126 50.70 2.18 70.83
CA LYS A 126 51.16 3.30 71.67
C LYS A 126 50.70 3.05 73.10
N GLU A 127 51.65 2.91 74.01
CA GLU A 127 51.43 2.99 75.45
C GLU A 127 50.74 4.31 75.80
N LEU A 128 49.69 4.21 76.63
CA LEU A 128 48.96 5.34 77.20
C LEU A 128 49.82 6.02 78.29
N PRO A 129 49.81 7.36 78.40
CA PRO A 129 50.49 8.05 79.46
C PRO A 129 49.60 8.17 80.70
N SER A 130 50.13 7.84 81.88
CA SER A 130 49.67 8.42 83.15
C SER A 130 50.65 8.11 84.29
N GLU A 131 51.26 9.20 84.78
CA GLU A 131 51.69 9.55 86.15
C GLU A 131 52.29 8.49 87.09
#